data_AF-A0A9N8QJ88-F1
#
_entry.id   AF-A0A9N8QJ88-F1
#
_cell.length_a   1.000
_cell.length_b   1.000
_cell.length_c   1.000
_cell.angle_alpha   90.00
_cell.angle_beta   90.00
_cell.angle_gamma   90.00
#
_symmetry.space_group_name_H-M   'P 1'
#
loop_
_entity.id
_entity.type
_entity.pdbx_description
1 polymer ?
#
loop_
_entity_poly.entity_id
_entity_poly.type
_entity_poly.pdbx_seq_one_letter_code
_entity_poly.pdbx_strand_id
1 'polypeptide(L)'
;MVTNGSQPKRLSRKPKSSVVRKGTVRILADGSTSHAVISTRPLSSTHIYSHHDLGDFPNDYSATDDYFNGDGGADTDGADTSGADASDLLFYRRQTVIVNISQVHANPLSWRQREQNAFEDWVTRLDDLVAPYLAATRSTLPSRTTWAHMLCTCSSPPTSAVLFVDLHGATPLRIRSCKPHLAELLVRGGTIPSTVHAPQVTFSNDYIRLFLALQDNARIGAFNFTLASSQASSLGTSAVPPSAIWTSRDTGRRTLRSASEWMQALEQRCHQLILGTGILWNHSRPQLAEDDLETSPGPPNPRDSSDLRPEVVVCLDGNFQHKRIRCNDAVKKMPKAPTFFLSPRQLNAARERFENPDIPEGPRTGCSAEVRAAIDGTVKTTQVDFDIGGVVGMTCRHGSPLILVDVESSGKKHYYAYALLEALLDTCSSYLSSLGVCYDIGCKLAVSPRLEAALSKRGHSIPLHHVVSIFHVYGHDYDCQLKYSPRRTAGFGLTDGEALERLWSALSDLVSLTRHMSAADRLSTLSSRLGYLSSKHRQDLLHTMQRQLVRISKLQQTETRQFLQALPYLVQYTNESVARAYASTSPETGLPARLTAFINTQLARRRALAFDKDATSRQLAL
;
A
#
# COMPACT_ATOMS: atom_id res chain seq x y z
N MET A 1 -59.23 -8.09 -16.78
CA MET A 1 -59.63 -8.64 -15.47
C MET A 1 -59.28 -10.12 -15.43
N VAL A 2 -58.12 -10.49 -14.88
CA VAL A 2 -57.86 -11.82 -14.31
C VAL A 2 -56.87 -11.62 -13.16
N THR A 3 -57.16 -12.30 -12.07
CA THR A 3 -56.75 -12.06 -10.68
C THR A 3 -55.38 -12.62 -10.30
N ASN A 4 -54.77 -11.96 -9.32
CA ASN A 4 -53.50 -12.26 -8.65
C ASN A 4 -53.31 -13.72 -8.23
N GLY A 5 -52.25 -14.35 -8.73
CA GLY A 5 -51.66 -15.57 -8.18
C GLY A 5 -50.52 -15.23 -7.23
N SER A 6 -50.68 -15.55 -5.95
CA SER A 6 -49.69 -15.41 -4.89
C SER A 6 -48.52 -16.39 -5.09
N GLN A 7 -47.31 -15.88 -5.36
CA GLN A 7 -46.09 -16.67 -5.24
C GLN A 7 -45.71 -16.87 -3.76
N PRO A 8 -45.22 -18.06 -3.37
CA PRO A 8 -44.85 -18.37 -1.99
C PRO A 8 -43.60 -17.57 -1.56
N LYS A 9 -43.67 -16.94 -0.37
CA LYS A 9 -42.54 -16.29 0.28
C LYS A 9 -41.39 -17.28 0.45
N ARG A 10 -40.26 -17.04 -0.22
CA ARG A 10 -38.96 -17.67 0.11
C ARG A 10 -38.63 -17.33 1.57
N LEU A 11 -38.70 -18.32 2.45
CA LEU A 11 -38.17 -18.23 3.82
C LEU A 11 -36.69 -17.87 3.74
N SER A 12 -36.30 -16.80 4.44
CA SER A 12 -34.90 -16.43 4.60
C SER A 12 -34.16 -17.58 5.27
N ARG A 13 -33.08 -18.06 4.63
CA ARG A 13 -32.09 -18.91 5.31
C ARG A 13 -31.54 -18.11 6.48
N LYS A 14 -31.92 -18.48 7.71
CA LYS A 14 -31.24 -18.00 8.92
C LYS A 14 -29.74 -18.34 8.81
N PRO A 15 -28.82 -17.40 9.07
CA PRO A 15 -27.43 -17.76 9.25
C PRO A 15 -27.35 -18.67 10.48
N LYS A 16 -26.75 -19.87 10.34
CA LYS A 16 -26.37 -20.69 11.49
C LYS A 16 -25.26 -19.96 12.23
N SER A 17 -25.59 -19.14 13.22
CA SER A 17 -24.65 -18.74 14.27
C SER A 17 -24.92 -19.60 15.51
N SER A 18 -23.87 -20.18 16.07
CA SER A 18 -23.94 -20.92 17.34
C SER A 18 -24.28 -19.96 18.48
N VAL A 19 -25.40 -20.21 19.18
CA VAL A 19 -25.77 -19.48 20.41
C VAL A 19 -25.15 -20.22 21.59
N VAL A 20 -24.10 -19.66 22.19
CA VAL A 20 -23.52 -20.19 23.45
C VAL A 20 -24.10 -19.40 24.62
N ARG A 21 -24.70 -20.08 25.60
CA ARG A 21 -25.07 -19.52 26.91
C ARG A 21 -23.98 -19.90 27.90
N LYS A 22 -23.34 -18.94 28.55
CA LYS A 22 -22.41 -19.18 29.65
C LYS A 22 -23.14 -19.18 30.99
N GLY A 23 -22.76 -20.09 31.87
CA GLY A 23 -23.16 -20.14 33.25
C GLY A 23 -21.94 -20.15 34.16
N THR A 24 -21.94 -19.33 35.21
CA THR A 24 -20.80 -19.19 36.12
C THR A 24 -21.11 -19.88 37.45
N VAL A 25 -20.20 -20.69 37.97
CA VAL A 25 -20.28 -21.33 39.30
C VAL A 25 -19.18 -20.73 40.18
N ARG A 26 -19.53 -20.39 41.42
CA ARG A 26 -18.63 -19.73 42.37
C ARG A 26 -17.93 -20.78 43.23
N ILE A 27 -16.60 -20.71 43.31
CA ILE A 27 -15.79 -21.54 44.22
C ILE A 27 -15.35 -20.68 45.41
N LEU A 28 -15.56 -21.19 46.62
CA LEU A 28 -15.27 -20.52 47.88
C LEU A 28 -13.80 -20.76 48.27
N ALA A 29 -13.31 -19.94 49.21
CA ALA A 29 -11.90 -19.93 49.63
C ALA A 29 -11.41 -21.24 50.27
N ASP A 30 -12.32 -22.13 50.65
CA ASP A 30 -12.02 -23.49 51.16
C ASP A 30 -11.96 -24.57 50.07
N GLY A 31 -12.23 -24.21 48.82
CA GLY A 31 -12.22 -25.11 47.67
C GLY A 31 -13.56 -25.75 47.31
N SER A 32 -14.67 -25.45 48.00
CA SER A 32 -16.01 -25.95 47.67
C SER A 32 -16.78 -25.02 46.70
N THR A 33 -17.76 -25.52 45.92
CA THR A 33 -18.47 -24.75 44.86
C THR A 33 -19.98 -24.58 45.15
N SER A 34 -20.57 -23.38 44.94
CA SER A 34 -22.01 -23.12 45.15
C SER A 34 -22.87 -23.26 43.88
N HIS A 35 -23.98 -23.99 43.92
CA HIS A 35 -24.80 -24.46 42.78
C HIS A 35 -25.77 -23.47 42.07
N ALA A 36 -25.47 -22.17 41.93
CA ALA A 36 -26.37 -21.25 41.23
C ALA A 36 -25.74 -20.61 39.97
N VAL A 37 -26.31 -20.89 38.79
CA VAL A 37 -25.90 -20.36 37.47
C VAL A 37 -26.83 -19.23 37.03
N ILE A 38 -26.29 -18.04 36.69
CA ILE A 38 -27.04 -16.87 36.17
C ILE A 38 -26.66 -16.62 34.70
N SER A 39 -27.63 -16.31 33.84
CA SER A 39 -27.49 -16.14 32.36
C SER A 39 -27.66 -14.69 31.90
N THR A 40 -26.77 -14.18 31.01
CA THR A 40 -26.91 -12.85 30.35
C THR A 40 -26.67 -12.88 28.82
N ARG A 41 -27.15 -11.84 28.11
CA ARG A 41 -27.32 -11.69 26.63
C ARG A 41 -26.00 -11.50 25.82
N PRO A 42 -25.99 -11.69 24.49
CA PRO A 42 -24.74 -11.78 23.69
C PRO A 42 -24.12 -10.43 23.33
N LEU A 43 -22.78 -10.34 23.38
CA LEU A 43 -21.95 -9.23 22.88
C LEU A 43 -21.13 -9.68 21.66
N SER A 44 -20.98 -8.79 20.67
CA SER A 44 -20.16 -8.95 19.47
C SER A 44 -18.67 -8.76 19.80
N SER A 45 -17.87 -9.79 19.54
CA SER A 45 -16.42 -9.82 19.76
C SER A 45 -15.66 -8.85 18.86
N THR A 46 -14.98 -7.87 19.46
CA THR A 46 -13.62 -7.38 19.11
C THR A 46 -13.26 -6.24 20.06
N HIS A 47 -12.75 -6.53 21.25
CA HIS A 47 -12.05 -5.53 22.07
C HIS A 47 -11.03 -6.23 22.93
N ILE A 48 -9.73 -6.00 22.68
CA ILE A 48 -8.69 -6.18 23.71
C ILE A 48 -7.65 -5.08 23.51
N TYR A 49 -7.64 -4.14 24.46
CA TYR A 49 -6.53 -3.24 24.78
C TYR A 49 -5.63 -3.93 25.80
N SER A 50 -4.31 -3.71 25.75
CA SER A 50 -3.51 -3.52 26.97
C SER A 50 -2.08 -3.07 26.67
N HIS A 51 -1.45 -2.56 27.73
CA HIS A 51 -0.33 -1.63 27.80
C HIS A 51 1.02 -2.34 28.02
N HIS A 52 2.11 -1.63 27.70
CA HIS A 52 3.46 -1.97 28.15
C HIS A 52 3.79 -1.24 29.45
N ASP A 53 4.13 -1.97 30.51
CA ASP A 53 5.19 -1.62 31.47
C ASP A 53 5.59 -2.91 32.21
N LEU A 54 6.89 -3.22 32.22
CA LEU A 54 7.44 -4.27 33.08
C LEU A 54 7.68 -3.66 34.46
N GLY A 55 6.69 -3.80 35.35
CA GLY A 55 6.85 -3.70 36.80
C GLY A 55 5.63 -3.13 37.57
N ASP A 56 5.36 -3.76 38.73
CA ASP A 56 4.07 -3.91 39.43
C ASP A 56 3.36 -2.67 40.02
N PHE A 57 2.02 -2.72 40.02
CA PHE A 57 1.12 -1.89 40.84
C PHE A 57 0.24 -2.75 41.74
N PRO A 58 0.01 -2.33 43.00
CA PRO A 58 -1.08 -2.85 43.82
C PRO A 58 -2.43 -2.40 43.25
N ASN A 59 -3.41 -3.31 43.36
CA ASN A 59 -4.79 -3.15 42.94
C ASN A 59 -5.43 -1.84 43.39
N ASP A 60 -6.22 -1.24 42.49
CA ASP A 60 -7.62 -1.04 42.83
C ASP A 60 -8.55 -1.04 41.60
N TYR A 61 -9.58 -1.90 41.72
CA TYR A 61 -10.82 -2.06 40.93
C TYR A 61 -10.79 -2.69 39.52
N SER A 62 -11.07 -4.01 39.52
CA SER A 62 -12.08 -4.76 38.73
C SER A 62 -12.18 -4.54 37.21
N ALA A 63 -12.22 -5.54 36.33
CA ALA A 63 -12.64 -6.93 36.47
C ALA A 63 -11.88 -7.82 35.46
N THR A 64 -11.73 -9.07 35.86
CA THR A 64 -10.89 -10.13 35.28
C THR A 64 -11.40 -10.67 33.95
N ASP A 65 -10.56 -10.61 32.92
CA ASP A 65 -10.39 -11.69 31.94
C ASP A 65 -9.28 -12.61 32.50
N ASP A 66 -9.31 -13.93 32.33
CA ASP A 66 -8.90 -14.60 31.09
C ASP A 66 -9.33 -16.07 31.12
N TYR A 67 -9.42 -16.74 29.96
CA TYR A 67 -8.63 -17.95 29.69
C TYR A 67 -8.78 -18.48 28.22
N PHE A 68 -7.64 -18.90 27.66
CA PHE A 68 -7.44 -20.02 26.70
C PHE A 68 -8.36 -21.22 27.05
N ASN A 69 -8.91 -22.10 26.20
CA ASN A 69 -8.61 -22.69 24.88
C ASN A 69 -9.97 -23.06 24.22
N GLY A 70 -10.13 -23.21 22.89
CA GLY A 70 -9.79 -24.42 22.12
C GLY A 70 -10.44 -25.68 22.75
N ASP A 71 -11.30 -26.48 22.13
CA ASP A 71 -11.72 -26.69 20.75
C ASP A 71 -13.07 -27.44 20.75
N GLY A 72 -13.61 -27.71 19.57
CA GLY A 72 -14.88 -28.42 19.37
C GLY A 72 -14.95 -29.81 20.00
N GLY A 73 -16.20 -30.25 20.23
CA GLY A 73 -16.55 -31.65 20.40
C GLY A 73 -17.66 -31.99 19.43
N ALA A 74 -17.36 -32.85 18.47
CA ALA A 74 -18.34 -33.74 17.88
C ALA A 74 -18.56 -34.89 18.87
N ASP A 75 -19.83 -35.22 19.14
CA ASP A 75 -20.20 -36.45 19.82
C ASP A 75 -19.86 -37.67 18.94
N THR A 76 -19.17 -38.64 19.53
CA THR A 76 -19.32 -40.07 19.18
C THR A 76 -19.44 -40.87 20.46
N ASP A 77 -20.39 -41.79 20.42
CA ASP A 77 -20.89 -42.63 21.50
C ASP A 77 -19.83 -43.42 22.31
N GLY A 78 -20.13 -43.58 23.60
CA GLY A 78 -19.94 -44.77 24.44
C GLY A 78 -18.61 -45.53 24.44
N ALA A 79 -17.93 -45.55 25.60
CA ALA A 79 -17.58 -46.78 26.33
C ALA A 79 -16.68 -46.48 27.54
N ASP A 80 -17.06 -47.08 28.66
CA ASP A 80 -16.29 -47.59 29.80
C ASP A 80 -15.23 -46.76 30.56
N THR A 81 -15.47 -46.78 31.87
CA THR A 81 -14.64 -46.38 33.00
C THR A 81 -13.35 -47.21 33.13
N SER A 82 -12.19 -46.56 33.20
CA SER A 82 -11.11 -46.89 34.14
C SER A 82 -10.08 -45.74 34.19
N GLY A 83 -9.56 -45.47 35.38
CA GLY A 83 -8.80 -44.27 35.71
C GLY A 83 -7.47 -44.12 34.99
N ALA A 84 -7.07 -42.86 34.79
CA ALA A 84 -5.74 -42.47 34.38
C ALA A 84 -5.05 -41.68 35.51
N ASP A 85 -3.76 -41.96 35.63
CA ASP A 85 -2.91 -41.91 36.82
C ASP A 85 -2.59 -40.53 37.39
N ALA A 86 -2.30 -40.51 38.70
CA ALA A 86 -1.85 -39.36 39.48
C ALA A 86 -0.47 -38.79 39.04
N SER A 87 0.17 -39.34 38.01
CA SER A 87 1.44 -38.88 37.46
C SER A 87 1.33 -37.59 36.63
N ASP A 88 0.19 -37.34 35.99
CA ASP A 88 0.04 -36.20 35.06
C ASP A 88 -0.10 -34.86 35.79
N LEU A 89 -0.64 -34.88 37.02
CA LEU A 89 -0.74 -33.70 37.88
C LEU A 89 0.61 -33.25 38.45
N LEU A 90 1.63 -34.12 38.47
CA LEU A 90 2.97 -33.77 38.95
C LEU A 90 3.82 -33.04 37.91
N PHE A 91 3.52 -33.18 36.61
CA PHE A 91 4.21 -32.48 35.53
C PHE A 91 4.01 -30.95 35.61
N TYR A 92 2.76 -30.52 35.87
CA TYR A 92 2.42 -29.10 35.98
C TYR A 92 2.88 -28.43 37.27
N ARG A 93 3.12 -29.20 38.35
CA ARG A 93 3.53 -28.66 39.65
C ARG A 93 5.01 -28.27 39.73
N ARG A 94 5.87 -28.73 38.79
CA ARG A 94 7.32 -28.47 38.78
C ARG A 94 7.76 -27.26 37.92
N GLN A 95 6.84 -26.58 37.22
CA GLN A 95 7.16 -25.43 36.35
C GLN A 95 6.86 -24.04 36.96
N THR A 96 6.39 -23.97 38.21
CA THR A 96 6.16 -22.70 38.90
C THR A 96 7.47 -22.13 39.42
N VAL A 97 8.11 -21.28 38.62
CA VAL A 97 9.12 -20.33 39.11
C VAL A 97 8.39 -19.27 39.94
N ILE A 98 8.61 -19.29 41.25
CA ILE A 98 8.15 -18.24 42.17
C ILE A 98 8.98 -16.99 41.88
N VAL A 99 8.38 -15.97 41.26
CA VAL A 99 9.00 -14.64 41.11
C VAL A 99 8.55 -13.79 42.29
N ASN A 100 9.52 -13.38 43.12
CA ASN A 100 9.31 -12.58 44.30
C ASN A 100 9.07 -11.11 43.88
N ILE A 101 7.82 -10.66 43.96
CA ILE A 101 7.40 -9.31 43.57
C ILE A 101 7.42 -8.43 44.83
N SER A 102 8.47 -7.64 44.99
CA SER A 102 8.45 -6.49 45.89
C SER A 102 9.17 -5.29 45.26
N GLN A 103 8.39 -4.21 45.11
CA GLN A 103 8.76 -2.83 44.76
C GLN A 103 9.09 -2.53 43.29
N VAL A 104 8.09 -2.04 42.53
CA VAL A 104 8.32 -1.21 41.33
C VAL A 104 7.56 0.11 41.44
N HIS A 105 8.25 1.22 41.15
CA HIS A 105 7.72 2.58 41.13
C HIS A 105 6.99 2.87 39.79
N ALA A 106 5.81 3.51 39.86
CA ALA A 106 4.97 3.85 38.70
C ALA A 106 5.57 5.00 37.93
N ASN A 107 5.58 4.90 36.60
CA ASN A 107 5.76 6.05 35.74
C ASN A 107 4.37 6.64 35.39
N PRO A 108 4.05 7.91 35.73
CA PRO A 108 2.70 8.47 35.65
C PRO A 108 2.21 8.83 34.23
N LEU A 109 2.96 8.52 33.17
CA LEU A 109 2.63 8.94 31.80
C LEU A 109 1.69 7.96 31.09
N SER A 110 0.68 8.49 30.39
CA SER A 110 -0.20 7.68 29.54
C SER A 110 0.58 6.99 28.40
N TRP A 111 0.09 5.85 27.90
CA TRP A 111 0.74 5.13 26.80
C TRP A 111 0.94 5.98 25.55
N ARG A 112 -0.02 6.87 25.23
CA ARG A 112 0.08 7.78 24.09
C ARG A 112 1.21 8.76 24.25
N GLN A 113 1.38 9.29 25.47
CA GLN A 113 2.48 10.19 25.77
C GLN A 113 3.82 9.48 25.62
N ARG A 114 3.92 8.22 26.03
CA ARG A 114 5.14 7.42 25.83
C ARG A 114 5.46 7.20 24.35
N GLU A 115 4.46 6.88 23.53
CA GLU A 115 4.66 6.69 22.09
C GLU A 115 5.03 8.00 21.37
N GLN A 116 4.39 9.12 21.75
CA GLN A 116 4.75 10.44 21.24
C GLN A 116 6.19 10.81 21.64
N ASN A 117 6.57 10.62 22.91
CA ASN A 117 7.93 10.90 23.36
C ASN A 117 8.95 10.03 22.62
N ALA A 118 8.68 8.73 22.46
CA ALA A 118 9.56 7.83 21.72
C ALA A 118 9.71 8.23 20.25
N PHE A 119 8.64 8.74 19.62
CA PHE A 119 8.70 9.29 18.28
C PHE A 119 9.57 10.55 18.21
N GLU A 120 9.37 11.52 19.10
CA GLU A 120 10.16 12.76 19.12
C GLU A 120 11.64 12.50 19.47
N ASP A 121 11.92 11.55 20.36
CA ASP A 121 13.29 11.11 20.66
C ASP A 121 14.00 10.61 19.39
N TRP A 122 13.30 9.86 18.55
CA TRP A 122 13.83 9.42 17.26
C TRP A 122 14.00 10.56 16.26
N VAL A 123 13.02 11.46 16.13
CA VAL A 123 13.10 12.62 15.24
C VAL A 123 14.31 13.49 15.58
N THR A 124 14.56 13.72 16.87
CA THR A 124 15.69 14.55 17.34
C THR A 124 17.04 13.88 17.11
N ARG A 125 17.12 12.55 17.10
CA ARG A 125 18.37 11.79 16.95
C ARG A 125 18.63 11.29 15.52
N LEU A 126 17.70 11.45 14.59
CA LEU A 126 17.80 10.85 13.25
C LEU A 126 19.10 11.25 12.52
N ASP A 127 19.42 12.54 12.51
CA ASP A 127 20.62 13.06 11.83
C ASP A 127 21.92 12.60 12.48
N ASP A 128 21.96 12.53 13.81
CA ASP A 128 23.12 12.01 14.56
C ASP A 128 23.41 10.54 14.23
N LEU A 129 22.39 9.80 13.79
CA LEU A 129 22.47 8.37 13.50
C LEU A 129 22.78 8.06 12.03
N VAL A 130 22.78 9.05 11.12
CA VAL A 130 23.10 8.86 9.70
C VAL A 130 24.52 8.35 9.50
N ALA A 131 25.53 9.04 10.06
CA ALA A 131 26.93 8.64 9.90
C ALA A 131 27.22 7.25 10.53
N PRO A 132 26.75 6.94 11.75
CA PRO A 132 26.79 5.59 12.30
C PRO A 132 26.16 4.54 11.39
N TYR A 133 24.99 4.82 10.82
CA TYR A 133 24.26 3.90 9.95
C TYR A 133 25.02 3.64 8.63
N LEU A 134 25.60 4.68 8.02
CA LEU A 134 26.44 4.57 6.83
C LEU A 134 27.74 3.80 7.09
N ALA A 135 28.33 3.93 8.29
CA ALA A 135 29.49 3.13 8.68
C ALA A 135 29.13 1.64 8.83
N ALA A 136 27.98 1.37 9.42
CA ALA A 136 27.49 0.01 9.65
C ALA A 136 27.11 -0.70 8.34
N THR A 137 26.53 0.00 7.37
CA THR A 137 26.15 -0.58 6.07
C THR A 137 27.35 -0.97 5.19
N ARG A 138 28.56 -0.47 5.51
CA ARG A 138 29.81 -0.82 4.82
C ARG A 138 30.61 -1.93 5.51
N SER A 139 30.20 -2.36 6.69
CA SER A 139 30.93 -3.32 7.52
C SER A 139 30.12 -4.61 7.72
N THR A 140 30.82 -5.73 7.89
CA THR A 140 30.20 -6.99 8.33
C THR A 140 29.79 -6.86 9.79
N LEU A 141 28.63 -7.43 10.16
CA LEU A 141 28.13 -7.40 11.53
C LEU A 141 29.22 -7.91 12.50
N PRO A 142 29.55 -7.18 13.58
CA PRO A 142 30.53 -7.63 14.56
C PRO A 142 30.09 -8.96 15.18
N SER A 143 31.06 -9.84 15.47
CA SER A 143 30.76 -11.07 16.21
C SER A 143 30.11 -10.74 17.56
N ARG A 144 29.25 -11.62 18.08
CA ARG A 144 28.57 -11.42 19.37
C ARG A 144 29.53 -11.15 20.53
N THR A 145 30.75 -11.69 20.46
CA THR A 145 31.80 -11.43 21.46
C THR A 145 32.35 -10.00 21.37
N THR A 146 32.44 -9.44 20.16
CA THR A 146 32.91 -8.08 19.90
C THR A 146 31.96 -7.02 20.48
N TRP A 147 30.66 -7.31 20.57
CA TRP A 147 29.66 -6.40 21.16
C TRP A 147 29.89 -6.12 22.64
N ALA A 148 30.40 -7.09 23.40
CA ALA A 148 30.76 -6.89 24.81
C ALA A 148 31.93 -5.90 24.99
N HIS A 149 32.72 -5.69 23.93
CA HIS A 149 33.85 -4.78 23.89
C HIS A 149 33.51 -3.42 23.26
N MET A 150 32.28 -3.22 22.77
CA MET A 150 31.83 -1.90 22.34
C MET A 150 31.68 -0.99 23.54
N LEU A 151 32.42 0.12 23.50
CA LEU A 151 32.51 1.07 24.58
C LEU A 151 32.12 2.44 24.09
N CYS A 152 31.34 3.13 24.90
CA CYS A 152 31.17 4.56 24.78
C CYS A 152 32.48 5.28 25.14
N THR A 153 32.73 6.45 24.55
CA THR A 153 33.90 7.30 24.81
C THR A 153 33.90 7.99 26.18
N CYS A 154 32.85 7.84 26.99
CA CYS A 154 32.78 8.41 28.34
C CYS A 154 33.69 7.69 29.34
N SER A 155 34.18 8.40 30.37
CA SER A 155 35.23 7.92 31.28
C SER A 155 34.84 6.81 32.28
N SER A 156 33.58 6.36 32.32
CA SER A 156 33.13 5.14 33.02
C SER A 156 31.64 4.89 32.73
N PRO A 157 31.30 4.32 31.56
CA PRO A 157 29.90 4.14 31.20
C PRO A 157 29.26 2.99 32.01
N PRO A 158 27.97 3.13 32.40
CA PRO A 158 27.24 2.05 33.02
C PRO A 158 27.05 0.89 32.03
N THR A 159 26.80 -0.29 32.57
CA THR A 159 26.42 -1.45 31.75
C THR A 159 24.92 -1.44 31.53
N SER A 160 24.51 -1.34 30.26
CA SER A 160 23.11 -1.42 29.83
C SER A 160 22.82 -2.81 29.28
N ALA A 161 21.67 -3.38 29.67
CA ALA A 161 21.19 -4.64 29.12
C ALA A 161 20.25 -4.36 27.95
N VAL A 162 20.55 -4.93 26.79
CA VAL A 162 19.75 -4.78 25.56
C VAL A 162 19.47 -6.17 25.00
N LEU A 163 18.22 -6.46 24.68
CA LEU A 163 17.85 -7.66 23.95
C LEU A 163 18.22 -7.48 22.47
N PHE A 164 19.19 -8.25 22.01
CA PHE A 164 19.61 -8.30 20.61
C PHE A 164 18.89 -9.43 19.88
N VAL A 165 18.26 -9.10 18.75
CA VAL A 165 17.53 -10.04 17.92
C VAL A 165 18.14 -10.05 16.52
N ASP A 166 18.54 -11.23 16.06
CA ASP A 166 19.02 -11.47 14.70
C ASP A 166 18.37 -12.74 14.11
N LEU A 167 18.86 -13.20 12.97
CA LEU A 167 18.37 -14.40 12.29
C LEU A 167 18.67 -15.70 13.05
N HIS A 168 19.56 -15.68 14.04
CA HIS A 168 19.91 -16.84 14.86
C HIS A 168 19.13 -16.90 16.17
N GLY A 169 18.53 -15.79 16.61
CA GLY A 169 17.61 -15.74 17.74
C GLY A 169 17.73 -14.48 18.58
N ALA A 170 17.08 -14.50 19.75
CA ALA A 170 17.10 -13.41 20.71
C ALA A 170 18.10 -13.69 21.85
N THR A 171 19.03 -12.77 22.09
CA THR A 171 20.03 -12.89 23.16
C THR A 171 20.22 -11.59 23.93
N PRO A 172 20.32 -11.63 25.27
CA PRO A 172 20.63 -10.45 26.05
C PRO A 172 22.11 -10.08 25.89
N LEU A 173 22.38 -8.84 25.49
CA LEU A 173 23.72 -8.25 25.44
C LEU A 173 23.91 -7.27 26.60
N ARG A 174 25.13 -7.25 27.14
CA ARG A 174 25.56 -6.27 28.15
C ARG A 174 26.56 -5.32 27.49
N ILE A 175 26.13 -4.09 27.25
CA ILE A 175 26.92 -3.07 26.54
C ILE A 175 27.29 -1.98 27.53
N ARG A 176 28.57 -1.61 27.59
CA ARG A 176 29.06 -0.53 28.45
C ARG A 176 28.91 0.81 27.75
N SER A 177 27.75 1.44 27.92
CA SER A 177 27.41 2.74 27.35
C SER A 177 26.54 3.58 28.28
N CYS A 178 26.74 4.89 28.27
CA CYS A 178 25.75 5.81 28.82
C CYS A 178 24.50 5.85 27.92
N LYS A 179 23.36 6.29 28.49
CA LYS A 179 22.07 6.31 27.79
C LYS A 179 22.09 7.09 26.44
N PRO A 180 22.71 8.28 26.34
CA PRO A 180 22.71 9.06 25.08
C PRO A 180 23.47 8.39 23.93
N HIS A 181 24.61 7.75 24.23
CA HIS A 181 25.47 7.14 23.20
C HIS A 181 25.08 5.71 22.85
N LEU A 182 24.19 5.07 23.63
CA LEU A 182 23.86 3.66 23.43
C LEU A 182 23.21 3.42 22.07
N ALA A 183 22.25 4.25 21.66
CA ALA A 183 21.62 4.12 20.34
C ALA A 183 22.62 4.28 19.20
N GLU A 184 23.55 5.22 19.31
CA GLU A 184 24.59 5.45 18.30
C GLU A 184 25.51 4.23 18.16
N LEU A 185 25.94 3.65 19.29
CA LEU A 185 26.76 2.44 19.30
C LEU A 185 26.04 1.24 18.67
N LEU A 186 24.75 1.06 18.99
CA LEU A 186 23.91 0.00 18.39
C LEU A 186 23.82 0.16 16.87
N VAL A 187 23.50 1.37 16.40
CA VAL A 187 23.39 1.66 14.97
C VAL A 187 24.74 1.48 14.27
N ARG A 188 25.83 1.95 14.86
CA ARG A 188 27.20 1.76 14.32
C ARG A 188 27.59 0.28 14.25
N GLY A 189 27.08 -0.55 15.16
CA GLY A 189 27.28 -1.99 15.15
C GLY A 189 26.39 -2.76 14.18
N GLY A 190 25.53 -2.09 13.40
CA GLY A 190 24.66 -2.74 12.41
C GLY A 190 23.33 -3.21 12.95
N THR A 191 22.83 -2.57 14.02
CA THR A 191 21.53 -2.89 14.61
C THR A 191 20.68 -1.64 14.77
N ILE A 192 19.37 -1.77 14.57
CA ILE A 192 18.44 -0.67 14.77
C ILE A 192 17.68 -0.92 16.08
N PRO A 193 17.79 -0.04 17.08
CA PRO A 193 17.01 -0.18 18.30
C PRO A 193 15.52 0.07 18.02
N SER A 194 14.63 -0.38 18.90
CA SER A 194 13.21 -0.02 18.80
C SER A 194 12.92 1.41 19.29
N THR A 195 13.73 1.92 20.21
CA THR A 195 13.68 3.28 20.78
C THR A 195 15.11 3.82 20.85
N VAL A 196 15.32 5.12 20.66
CA VAL A 196 16.68 5.70 20.79
C VAL A 196 17.01 6.17 22.20
N HIS A 197 16.01 6.51 23.00
CA HIS A 197 16.21 6.78 24.42
C HIS A 197 16.14 5.47 25.21
N ALA A 198 17.22 5.15 25.93
CA ALA A 198 17.34 3.94 26.75
C ALA A 198 16.85 2.65 26.06
N PRO A 199 17.42 2.29 24.88
CA PRO A 199 17.00 1.13 24.10
C PRO A 199 17.06 -0.16 24.93
N GLN A 200 15.96 -0.92 24.89
CA GLN A 200 15.85 -2.23 25.53
C GLN A 200 15.87 -3.39 24.53
N VAL A 201 15.48 -3.13 23.28
CA VAL A 201 15.44 -4.12 22.19
C VAL A 201 16.10 -3.53 20.96
N THR A 202 16.90 -4.33 20.27
CA THR A 202 17.52 -3.94 19.00
C THR A 202 17.57 -5.12 18.04
N PHE A 203 17.43 -4.83 16.76
CA PHE A 203 17.37 -5.82 15.70
C PHE A 203 18.53 -5.65 14.75
N SER A 204 19.15 -6.74 14.31
CA SER A 204 20.15 -6.65 13.24
C SER A 204 19.53 -6.11 11.95
N ASN A 205 20.33 -5.39 11.17
CA ASN A 205 19.90 -4.89 9.86
C ASN A 205 19.40 -6.03 8.96
N ASP A 206 20.03 -7.21 9.02
CA ASP A 206 19.65 -8.36 8.19
C ASP A 206 18.31 -8.97 8.62
N TYR A 207 18.01 -8.97 9.92
CA TYR A 207 16.70 -9.40 10.42
C TYR A 207 15.58 -8.48 9.93
N ILE A 208 15.79 -7.16 10.00
CA ILE A 208 14.83 -6.17 9.48
C ILE A 208 14.71 -6.28 7.95
N ARG A 209 15.82 -6.41 7.22
CA ARG A 209 15.80 -6.55 5.75
C ARG A 209 15.08 -7.82 5.31
N LEU A 210 15.29 -8.93 5.99
CA LEU A 210 14.53 -10.16 5.72
C LEU A 210 13.04 -9.95 5.97
N PHE A 211 12.68 -9.30 7.08
CA PHE A 211 11.30 -8.93 7.36
C PHE A 211 10.69 -8.09 6.24
N LEU A 212 11.34 -7.00 5.83
CA LEU A 212 10.86 -6.11 4.77
C LEU A 212 10.76 -6.84 3.42
N ALA A 213 11.75 -7.69 3.09
CA ALA A 213 11.71 -8.50 1.87
C ALA A 213 10.55 -9.50 1.87
N LEU A 214 10.25 -10.13 3.01
CA LEU A 214 9.09 -11.03 3.16
C LEU A 214 7.77 -10.27 3.21
N GLN A 215 7.76 -9.04 3.72
CA GLN A 215 6.58 -8.18 3.64
C GLN A 215 6.25 -7.88 2.17
N ASP A 216 7.26 -7.58 1.35
CA ASP A 216 7.08 -7.32 -0.08
C ASP A 216 6.74 -8.58 -0.89
N ASN A 217 7.43 -9.70 -0.67
CA ASN A 217 7.30 -10.87 -1.55
C ASN A 217 6.29 -11.91 -1.03
N ALA A 218 6.13 -12.02 0.29
CA ALA A 218 5.34 -13.06 0.94
C ALA A 218 4.20 -12.50 1.82
N ARG A 219 4.02 -11.18 1.88
CA ARG A 219 2.87 -10.53 2.55
C ARG A 219 2.83 -10.79 4.06
N ILE A 220 3.99 -11.04 4.66
CA ILE A 220 4.09 -11.37 6.07
C ILE A 220 4.07 -10.08 6.89
N GLY A 221 3.06 -9.91 7.74
CA GLY A 221 3.04 -8.83 8.73
C GLY A 221 4.00 -9.10 9.89
N ALA A 222 4.45 -8.05 10.58
CA ALA A 222 5.44 -8.15 11.66
C ALA A 222 5.06 -9.19 12.73
N PHE A 223 3.77 -9.32 13.07
CA PHE A 223 3.30 -10.33 14.03
C PHE A 223 3.63 -11.77 13.59
N ASN A 224 3.24 -12.13 12.36
CA ASN A 224 3.47 -13.46 11.81
C ASN A 224 4.97 -13.71 11.63
N PHE A 225 5.73 -12.68 11.23
CA PHE A 225 7.18 -12.80 11.09
C PHE A 225 7.87 -13.07 12.43
N THR A 226 7.53 -12.32 13.49
CA THR A 226 8.10 -12.53 14.83
C THR A 226 7.69 -13.88 15.42
N LEU A 227 6.45 -14.30 15.20
CA LEU A 227 5.95 -15.60 15.63
C LEU A 227 6.70 -16.74 14.93
N ALA A 228 6.82 -16.68 13.60
CA ALA A 228 7.55 -17.67 12.82
C ALA A 228 9.04 -17.72 13.20
N SER A 229 9.67 -16.56 13.42
CA SER A 229 11.07 -16.48 13.85
C SER A 229 11.29 -17.10 15.24
N SER A 230 10.35 -16.86 16.17
CA SER A 230 10.38 -17.49 17.50
C SER A 230 10.19 -19.00 17.41
N GLN A 231 9.25 -19.48 16.58
CA GLN A 231 9.02 -20.90 16.36
C GLN A 231 10.25 -21.56 15.73
N ALA A 232 10.83 -20.96 14.70
CA ALA A 232 12.04 -21.45 14.04
C ALA A 232 13.21 -21.59 15.03
N SER A 233 13.40 -20.61 15.93
CA SER A 233 14.42 -20.66 16.97
C SER A 233 14.19 -21.82 17.96
N SER A 234 12.93 -22.18 18.23
CA SER A 234 12.57 -23.29 19.13
C SER A 234 12.78 -24.69 18.52
N LEU A 235 12.78 -24.82 17.20
CA LEU A 235 12.94 -26.11 16.51
C LEU A 235 14.38 -26.64 16.52
N GLY A 236 15.37 -25.77 16.77
CA GLY A 236 16.80 -26.10 16.69
C GLY A 236 17.47 -26.53 18.00
N THR A 237 16.84 -26.34 19.16
CA THR A 237 17.45 -26.63 20.47
C THR A 237 16.46 -27.35 21.39
N SER A 238 16.84 -28.51 21.93
CA SER A 238 16.10 -29.20 23.02
C SER A 238 16.10 -28.41 24.35
N ALA A 239 16.65 -27.19 24.35
CA ALA A 239 16.66 -26.27 25.47
C ALA A 239 15.48 -25.29 25.34
N VAL A 240 14.82 -25.07 26.48
CA VAL A 240 13.73 -24.10 26.66
C VAL A 240 14.02 -22.82 25.87
N PRO A 241 13.06 -22.31 25.06
CA PRO A 241 13.29 -21.14 24.22
C PRO A 241 13.78 -19.96 25.08
N PRO A 242 14.70 -19.13 24.58
CA PRO A 242 15.16 -17.95 25.31
C PRO A 242 13.97 -17.02 25.53
N SER A 243 13.42 -17.15 26.74
CA SER A 243 12.35 -16.39 27.38
C SER A 243 11.06 -16.15 26.58
N ALA A 244 9.94 -16.56 27.15
CA ALA A 244 8.58 -16.16 26.77
C ALA A 244 8.33 -14.61 26.82
N ILE A 245 9.39 -13.81 27.03
CA ILE A 245 9.36 -12.36 27.21
C ILE A 245 9.27 -11.62 25.87
N TRP A 246 9.83 -12.17 24.78
CA TRP A 246 9.79 -11.55 23.45
C TRP A 246 8.63 -12.06 22.56
N THR A 247 7.98 -13.15 22.99
CA THR A 247 6.92 -13.84 22.23
C THR A 247 5.53 -13.25 22.44
N SER A 248 5.37 -12.24 23.30
CA SER A 248 4.05 -11.62 23.47
C SER A 248 3.66 -10.85 22.21
N ARG A 249 2.37 -10.87 21.87
CA ARG A 249 1.78 -10.26 20.66
C ARG A 249 2.17 -8.79 20.44
N ASP A 250 2.60 -8.11 21.50
CA ASP A 250 3.02 -6.71 21.47
C ASP A 250 4.52 -6.46 21.66
N THR A 251 5.26 -7.33 22.35
CA THR A 251 6.72 -7.12 22.59
C THR A 251 7.55 -7.30 21.33
N GLY A 252 7.37 -8.36 20.56
CA GLY A 252 8.09 -8.55 19.30
C GLY A 252 7.55 -7.66 18.17
N ARG A 253 6.23 -7.66 17.97
CA ARG A 253 5.57 -6.98 16.84
C ARG A 253 5.76 -5.46 16.84
N ARG A 254 5.57 -4.78 17.99
CA ARG A 254 5.66 -3.31 18.04
C ARG A 254 7.11 -2.84 17.92
N THR A 255 8.02 -3.53 18.60
CA THR A 255 9.45 -3.19 18.58
C THR A 255 10.07 -3.41 17.19
N LEU A 256 9.74 -4.51 16.51
CA LEU A 256 10.20 -4.75 15.14
C LEU A 256 9.63 -3.71 14.16
N ARG A 257 8.33 -3.37 14.28
CA ARG A 257 7.73 -2.34 13.42
C ARG A 257 8.43 -1.00 13.60
N SER A 258 8.59 -0.53 14.83
CA SER A 258 9.31 0.71 15.15
C SER A 258 10.71 0.70 14.54
N ALA A 259 11.50 -0.36 14.82
CA ALA A 259 12.86 -0.47 14.29
C ALA A 259 12.88 -0.47 12.74
N SER A 260 11.95 -1.18 12.11
CA SER A 260 11.85 -1.24 10.64
C SER A 260 11.45 0.09 10.00
N GLU A 261 10.59 0.88 10.66
CA GLU A 261 10.16 2.20 10.16
C GLU A 261 11.28 3.22 10.28
N TRP A 262 11.98 3.23 11.42
CA TRP A 262 13.13 4.12 11.64
C TRP A 262 14.35 3.74 10.81
N MET A 263 14.55 2.44 10.50
CA MET A 263 15.54 2.02 9.51
C MET A 263 15.23 2.62 8.13
N GLN A 264 13.99 2.53 7.67
CA GLN A 264 13.60 3.12 6.38
C GLN A 264 13.66 4.66 6.40
N ALA A 265 13.41 5.30 7.54
CA ALA A 265 13.60 6.74 7.72
C ALA A 265 15.07 7.15 7.61
N LEU A 266 15.98 6.39 8.24
CA LEU A 266 17.42 6.57 8.08
C LEU A 266 17.86 6.38 6.63
N GLU A 267 17.36 5.34 5.95
CA GLU A 267 17.65 5.10 4.53
C GLU A 267 17.17 6.26 3.65
N GLN A 268 15.95 6.76 3.86
CA GLN A 268 15.43 7.91 3.12
C GLN A 268 16.28 9.17 3.38
N ARG A 269 16.67 9.41 4.64
CA ARG A 269 17.51 10.55 5.01
C ARG A 269 18.91 10.46 4.38
N CYS A 270 19.51 9.27 4.36
CA CYS A 270 20.77 9.04 3.67
C CYS A 270 20.67 9.39 2.17
N HIS A 271 19.60 8.95 1.51
CA HIS A 271 19.38 9.27 0.09
C HIS A 271 19.23 10.78 -0.15
N GLN A 272 18.48 11.48 0.69
CA GLN A 272 18.30 12.94 0.57
C GLN A 272 19.64 13.70 0.72
N LEU A 273 20.48 13.28 1.67
CA LEU A 273 21.81 13.88 1.88
C LEU A 273 22.74 13.62 0.68
N ILE A 274 22.71 12.42 0.11
CA ILE A 274 23.50 12.07 -1.09
C ILE A 274 23.08 12.91 -2.30
N LEU A 275 21.77 13.13 -2.47
CA LEU A 275 21.23 13.90 -3.60
C LEU A 275 21.38 15.42 -3.42
N GLY A 276 21.88 15.90 -2.28
CA GLY A 276 21.95 17.32 -1.96
C GLY A 276 20.57 17.99 -1.82
N THR A 277 19.50 17.21 -1.79
CA THR A 277 18.11 17.66 -1.61
C THR A 277 17.71 17.74 -0.14
N GLY A 278 18.62 17.33 0.77
CA GLY A 278 18.43 17.47 2.20
C GLY A 278 18.35 18.93 2.61
N ILE A 279 17.13 19.46 2.70
CA ILE A 279 16.83 20.63 3.54
C ILE A 279 17.37 20.31 4.96
N LEU A 280 17.84 21.35 5.67
CA LEU A 280 18.06 21.30 7.12
C LEU A 280 16.91 20.51 7.74
N TRP A 281 17.21 19.37 8.37
CA TRP A 281 16.15 18.60 9.00
C TRP A 281 15.54 19.49 10.06
N ASN A 282 14.27 19.86 9.87
CA ASN A 282 13.55 20.49 10.95
C ASN A 282 13.55 19.46 12.08
N HIS A 283 13.96 19.84 13.30
CA HIS A 283 13.94 18.98 14.49
C HIS A 283 12.51 18.50 14.86
N SER A 284 11.53 18.71 13.99
CA SER A 284 10.15 18.26 14.09
C SER A 284 9.62 17.77 12.73
N ARG A 285 8.94 16.62 12.74
CA ARG A 285 8.12 16.16 11.60
C ARG A 285 6.75 16.87 11.65
N PRO A 286 6.18 17.29 10.51
CA PRO A 286 4.84 17.85 10.44
C PRO A 286 3.77 16.80 10.80
N GLN A 287 2.58 17.28 11.14
CA GLN A 287 1.41 16.41 11.29
C GLN A 287 1.03 15.82 9.92
N LEU A 288 0.45 14.62 9.90
CA LEU A 288 -0.02 13.93 8.69
C LEU A 288 -0.93 14.80 7.82
N ALA A 289 -1.74 15.66 8.44
CA ALA A 289 -2.63 16.59 7.72
C ALA A 289 -1.87 17.63 6.87
N GLU A 290 -0.61 17.89 7.22
CA GLU A 290 0.23 18.99 6.73
C GLU A 290 1.58 18.51 6.14
N ASP A 291 1.82 17.19 6.15
CA ASP A 291 3.00 16.53 5.60
C ASP A 291 2.78 16.36 4.09
N ASP A 292 3.02 17.43 3.34
CA ASP A 292 2.72 17.52 1.92
C ASP A 292 3.66 16.64 1.09
N LEU A 293 3.11 16.01 0.05
CA LEU A 293 3.92 15.35 -0.96
C LEU A 293 4.70 16.37 -1.77
N GLU A 294 6.02 16.33 -1.64
CA GLU A 294 6.93 17.08 -2.49
C GLU A 294 7.30 16.24 -3.72
N THR A 295 7.04 16.80 -4.89
CA THR A 295 7.37 16.21 -6.18
C THR A 295 8.44 17.06 -6.85
N SER A 296 9.41 16.41 -7.49
CA SER A 296 10.49 17.10 -8.21
C SER A 296 10.45 16.70 -9.68
N PRO A 297 10.57 17.66 -10.62
CA PRO A 297 10.68 17.32 -12.02
C PRO A 297 11.99 16.57 -12.27
N GLY A 298 11.92 15.55 -13.13
CA GLY A 298 13.11 14.99 -13.75
C GLY A 298 13.80 16.03 -14.65
N PRO A 299 15.01 15.76 -15.14
CA PRO A 299 15.71 16.67 -16.04
C PRO A 299 14.83 16.99 -17.26
N PRO A 300 14.72 18.26 -17.67
CA PRO A 300 13.96 18.64 -18.85
C PRO A 300 14.45 17.87 -20.05
N ASN A 301 13.52 17.32 -20.83
CA ASN A 301 13.84 16.84 -22.16
C ASN A 301 13.15 17.79 -23.15
N PRO A 302 13.84 18.87 -23.58
CA PRO A 302 13.26 19.83 -24.49
C PRO A 302 12.93 19.11 -25.80
N ARG A 303 11.64 19.02 -26.12
CA ARG A 303 11.18 18.63 -27.45
C ARG A 303 10.33 19.76 -27.98
N ASP A 304 10.84 20.44 -29.00
CA ASP A 304 10.01 21.26 -29.89
C ASP A 304 9.10 20.32 -30.65
N SER A 305 7.87 20.18 -30.17
CA SER A 305 6.87 19.34 -30.78
C SER A 305 5.59 20.16 -30.95
N SER A 306 5.32 20.58 -32.18
CA SER A 306 4.00 21.06 -32.60
C SER A 306 2.96 19.92 -32.70
N ASP A 307 3.26 18.71 -32.21
CA ASP A 307 2.35 17.57 -32.24
C ASP A 307 1.35 17.69 -31.07
N LEU A 308 0.06 17.81 -31.40
CA LEU A 308 -1.06 17.87 -30.45
C LEU A 308 -1.33 16.51 -29.76
N ARG A 309 -0.34 15.62 -29.67
CA ARG A 309 -0.49 14.29 -29.07
C ARG A 309 0.05 14.30 -27.66
N PRO A 310 -0.57 13.55 -26.74
CA PRO A 310 -0.11 13.43 -25.37
C PRO A 310 1.33 12.93 -25.32
N GLU A 311 2.22 13.73 -24.73
CA GLU A 311 3.62 13.37 -24.50
C GLU A 311 3.76 12.36 -23.35
N VAL A 312 2.93 12.57 -22.33
CA VAL A 312 2.77 11.68 -21.18
C VAL A 312 1.33 11.21 -21.12
N VAL A 313 1.14 9.93 -20.77
CA VAL A 313 -0.18 9.36 -20.50
C VAL A 313 -0.21 8.81 -19.08
N VAL A 314 -1.19 9.26 -18.30
CA VAL A 314 -1.46 8.80 -16.95
C VAL A 314 -2.83 8.12 -16.87
N CYS A 315 -2.96 7.18 -15.94
CA CYS A 315 -4.21 6.48 -15.67
C CYS A 315 -4.66 6.80 -14.25
N LEU A 316 -5.94 7.11 -14.06
CA LEU A 316 -6.57 7.42 -12.78
C LEU A 316 -7.63 6.37 -12.47
N ASP A 317 -7.73 5.99 -11.20
CA ASP A 317 -8.83 5.16 -10.70
C ASP A 317 -8.96 5.24 -9.16
N GLY A 318 -10.10 4.81 -8.61
CA GLY A 318 -10.37 4.75 -7.18
C GLY A 318 -10.69 3.34 -6.67
N ASN A 319 -10.04 2.94 -5.58
CA ASN A 319 -10.27 1.69 -4.88
C ASN A 319 -10.88 1.90 -3.48
N PHE A 320 -12.12 1.43 -3.29
CA PHE A 320 -12.89 1.59 -2.04
C PHE A 320 -12.79 0.38 -1.09
N GLN A 321 -11.87 -0.54 -1.36
CA GLN A 321 -11.56 -1.65 -0.45
C GLN A 321 -10.55 -1.22 0.62
N HIS A 322 -9.60 -0.33 0.28
CA HIS A 322 -8.54 0.21 1.16
C HIS A 322 -9.06 1.18 2.24
N LYS A 323 -10.07 0.74 3.00
CA LYS A 323 -10.67 1.48 4.10
C LYS A 323 -9.84 1.37 5.37
N ARG A 324 -9.88 2.42 6.20
CA ARG A 324 -9.33 2.43 7.56
C ARG A 324 -10.43 2.70 8.57
N ILE A 325 -10.47 1.87 9.61
CA ILE A 325 -11.37 2.06 10.75
C ILE A 325 -10.82 3.20 11.59
N ARG A 326 -11.70 4.12 11.98
CA ARG A 326 -11.31 5.24 12.83
C ARG A 326 -10.72 4.72 14.13
N CYS A 327 -9.49 5.14 14.42
CA CYS A 327 -8.85 4.87 15.70
C CYS A 327 -8.20 6.14 16.25
N ASN A 328 -8.04 6.17 17.58
CA ASN A 328 -7.44 7.30 18.27
C ASN A 328 -5.91 7.13 18.33
N ASP A 329 -5.26 7.48 17.23
CA ASP A 329 -3.81 7.40 17.04
C ASP A 329 -3.07 8.21 18.11
N ALA A 330 -2.06 7.59 18.73
CA ALA A 330 -1.15 8.30 19.64
C ALA A 330 -0.27 9.31 18.89
N VAL A 331 0.26 8.89 17.74
CA VAL A 331 1.15 9.67 16.90
C VAL A 331 0.49 9.88 15.54
N LYS A 332 0.32 11.15 15.15
CA LYS A 332 -0.24 11.56 13.87
C LYS A 332 0.82 12.17 12.95
N LYS A 333 2.02 11.61 12.99
CA LYS A 333 3.19 12.03 12.22
C LYS A 333 3.85 10.80 11.61
N MET A 334 4.51 10.94 10.47
CA MET A 334 5.28 9.86 9.87
C MET A 334 6.79 10.01 10.13
N PRO A 335 7.52 8.91 10.36
CA PRO A 335 8.99 8.94 10.42
C PRO A 335 9.63 9.40 9.10
N LYS A 336 8.98 9.06 7.98
CA LYS A 336 9.44 9.32 6.61
C LYS A 336 8.66 10.45 5.97
N ALA A 337 9.33 11.22 5.11
CA ALA A 337 8.66 12.11 4.17
C ALA A 337 7.72 11.33 3.24
N PRO A 338 6.53 11.88 2.94
CA PRO A 338 5.59 11.25 2.01
C PRO A 338 6.25 11.08 0.64
N THR A 339 5.96 9.94 0.00
CA THR A 339 6.53 9.58 -1.32
C THR A 339 5.46 9.36 -2.38
N PHE A 340 4.21 9.15 -1.98
CA PHE A 340 3.11 8.85 -2.90
C PHE A 340 1.80 9.53 -2.53
N PHE A 341 1.52 9.76 -1.24
CA PHE A 341 0.22 10.26 -0.79
C PHE A 341 0.20 11.77 -0.64
N LEU A 342 -0.80 12.42 -1.25
CA LEU A 342 -1.12 13.81 -0.96
C LEU A 342 -1.62 13.95 0.47
N SER A 343 -1.26 15.06 1.11
CA SER A 343 -1.78 15.39 2.43
C SER A 343 -3.26 15.83 2.36
N PRO A 344 -4.00 15.73 3.48
CA PRO A 344 -5.30 16.37 3.63
C PRO A 344 -5.30 17.87 3.29
N ARG A 345 -4.22 18.61 3.63
CA ARG A 345 -4.08 20.03 3.25
C ARG A 345 -4.05 20.22 1.73
N GLN A 346 -3.22 19.45 1.01
CA GLN A 346 -3.15 19.50 -0.46
C GLN A 346 -4.51 19.14 -1.07
N LEU A 347 -5.16 18.10 -0.57
CA LEU A 347 -6.47 17.67 -1.04
C LEU A 347 -7.55 18.75 -0.81
N ASN A 348 -7.59 19.36 0.37
CA ASN A 348 -8.57 20.40 0.68
C ASN A 348 -8.35 21.66 -0.16
N ALA A 349 -7.09 22.06 -0.38
CA ALA A 349 -6.78 23.18 -1.27
C ALA A 349 -7.23 22.92 -2.73
N ALA A 350 -7.02 21.69 -3.22
CA ALA A 350 -7.51 21.29 -4.54
C ALA A 350 -9.04 21.25 -4.60
N ARG A 351 -9.69 20.77 -3.53
CA ARG A 351 -11.14 20.74 -3.39
C ARG A 351 -11.75 22.14 -3.45
N GLU A 352 -11.20 23.10 -2.70
CA GLU A 352 -11.67 24.49 -2.71
C GLU A 352 -11.56 25.16 -4.09
N ARG A 353 -10.52 24.81 -4.86
CA ARG A 353 -10.38 25.28 -6.26
C ARG A 353 -11.42 24.63 -7.17
N PHE A 354 -11.63 23.33 -7.04
CA PHE A 354 -12.53 22.56 -7.90
C PHE A 354 -14.01 22.81 -7.62
N GLU A 355 -14.42 22.80 -6.35
CA GLU A 355 -15.80 22.99 -5.92
C GLU A 355 -16.17 24.48 -5.80
N ASN A 356 -15.64 25.33 -6.69
CA ASN A 356 -16.00 26.73 -6.74
C ASN A 356 -17.52 26.88 -6.92
N PRO A 357 -18.25 27.52 -5.99
CA PRO A 357 -19.71 27.63 -6.04
C PRO A 357 -20.21 28.46 -7.23
N ASP A 358 -19.38 29.36 -7.76
CA ASP A 358 -19.72 30.19 -8.91
C ASP A 358 -19.74 29.42 -10.23
N ILE A 359 -19.20 28.19 -10.22
CA ILE A 359 -19.09 27.35 -11.41
C ILE A 359 -20.05 26.16 -11.27
N PRO A 360 -21.03 26.03 -12.19
CA PRO A 360 -21.94 24.89 -12.16
C PRO A 360 -21.15 23.59 -12.36
N GLU A 361 -21.70 22.47 -11.89
CA GLU A 361 -21.11 21.13 -12.12
C GLU A 361 -20.94 20.79 -13.61
N GLY A 362 -21.59 21.57 -14.48
CA GLY A 362 -21.69 21.33 -15.90
C GLY A 362 -22.80 20.33 -16.22
N PRO A 363 -23.05 20.09 -17.51
CA PRO A 363 -23.95 19.03 -17.93
C PRO A 363 -23.43 17.69 -17.41
N ARG A 364 -24.29 16.87 -16.77
CA ARG A 364 -23.96 15.49 -16.38
C ARG A 364 -23.59 14.60 -17.59
N THR A 365 -23.81 15.10 -18.80
CA THR A 365 -23.86 14.34 -20.05
C THR A 365 -22.60 14.56 -20.88
N GLY A 366 -21.48 13.97 -20.46
CA GLY A 366 -20.48 13.46 -21.40
C GLY A 366 -20.86 12.07 -21.94
N CYS A 367 -21.74 11.39 -21.21
CA CYS A 367 -22.28 10.06 -21.49
C CYS A 367 -23.57 9.91 -20.65
N SER A 368 -24.66 9.39 -21.26
CA SER A 368 -25.95 9.13 -20.60
C SER A 368 -25.91 7.89 -19.70
N ALA A 369 -24.89 7.03 -19.85
CA ALA A 369 -24.75 5.83 -19.05
C ALA A 369 -24.51 6.16 -17.57
N GLU A 370 -25.22 5.44 -16.70
CA GLU A 370 -25.01 5.45 -15.24
C GLU A 370 -23.72 4.74 -14.81
N VAL A 371 -22.67 4.75 -15.65
CA VAL A 371 -21.34 4.32 -15.22
C VAL A 371 -20.83 5.36 -14.23
N ARG A 372 -20.87 4.97 -12.96
CA ARG A 372 -20.33 5.72 -11.83
C ARG A 372 -18.94 5.16 -11.55
N ALA A 373 -17.96 6.02 -11.28
CA ALA A 373 -16.78 5.56 -10.58
C ALA A 373 -17.23 4.87 -9.28
N ALA A 374 -16.51 3.83 -8.83
CA ALA A 374 -16.92 3.00 -7.69
C ALA A 374 -17.07 3.76 -6.34
N ILE A 375 -16.89 5.09 -6.36
CA ILE A 375 -17.09 6.05 -5.27
C ILE A 375 -18.54 6.04 -4.71
N ASP A 376 -19.54 5.69 -5.53
CA ASP A 376 -20.93 6.12 -5.29
C ASP A 376 -21.83 5.18 -4.47
N GLY A 377 -21.30 4.13 -3.80
CA GLY A 377 -22.15 3.16 -3.08
C GLY A 377 -21.59 2.48 -1.83
N THR A 378 -20.28 2.53 -1.57
CA THR A 378 -19.65 1.52 -0.69
C THR A 378 -19.44 1.96 0.76
N VAL A 379 -19.67 3.23 1.09
CA VAL A 379 -19.43 3.76 2.46
C VAL A 379 -20.72 3.82 3.30
N LYS A 380 -21.90 3.83 2.67
CA LYS A 380 -23.19 4.10 3.36
C LYS A 380 -23.88 2.88 4.00
N THR A 381 -23.26 1.70 4.05
CA THR A 381 -23.96 0.46 4.45
C THR A 381 -23.33 -0.32 5.62
N THR A 382 -22.32 0.21 6.32
CA THR A 382 -21.65 -0.50 7.42
C THR A 382 -21.79 0.22 8.76
N GLN A 383 -22.10 -0.52 9.84
CA GLN A 383 -22.11 -0.02 11.23
C GLN A 383 -20.72 0.36 11.79
N VAL A 384 -19.67 0.21 10.97
CA VAL A 384 -18.27 0.48 11.33
C VAL A 384 -17.92 1.89 10.85
N ASP A 385 -17.40 2.72 11.75
CA ASP A 385 -16.94 4.08 11.47
C ASP A 385 -15.56 4.04 10.79
N PHE A 386 -15.55 4.27 9.48
CA PHE A 386 -14.34 4.40 8.67
C PHE A 386 -14.02 5.88 8.52
N ASP A 387 -12.81 6.30 8.92
CA ASP A 387 -12.33 7.65 8.64
C ASP A 387 -11.69 7.76 7.24
N ILE A 388 -11.15 6.65 6.71
CA ILE A 388 -10.79 6.52 5.29
C ILE A 388 -11.70 5.50 4.61
N GLY A 389 -12.42 5.95 3.58
CA GLY A 389 -13.36 5.16 2.78
C GLY A 389 -12.77 4.48 1.53
N GLY A 390 -11.51 4.78 1.19
CA GLY A 390 -10.83 4.26 0.00
C GLY A 390 -9.59 5.07 -0.36
N VAL A 391 -9.03 4.79 -1.53
CA VAL A 391 -7.86 5.47 -2.10
C VAL A 391 -8.12 5.78 -3.57
N VAL A 392 -7.78 6.98 -4.03
CA VAL A 392 -7.72 7.30 -5.47
C VAL A 392 -6.26 7.40 -5.87
N GLY A 393 -5.89 6.84 -7.00
CA GLY A 393 -4.50 6.76 -7.44
C GLY A 393 -4.29 7.13 -8.89
N MET A 394 -3.04 7.45 -9.18
CA MET A 394 -2.51 7.73 -10.50
C MET A 394 -1.31 6.85 -10.79
N THR A 395 -1.23 6.31 -12.00
CA THR A 395 -0.05 5.62 -12.53
C THR A 395 0.37 6.23 -13.85
N CYS A 396 1.63 6.03 -14.23
CA CYS A 396 2.04 6.24 -15.62
C CYS A 396 1.49 5.12 -16.52
N ARG A 397 1.50 5.32 -17.83
CA ARG A 397 1.10 4.29 -18.82
C ARG A 397 1.78 2.92 -18.69
N HIS A 398 2.93 2.85 -18.02
CA HIS A 398 3.67 1.61 -17.79
C HIS A 398 3.17 0.84 -16.56
N GLY A 399 2.32 1.45 -15.72
CA GLY A 399 1.80 0.87 -14.49
C GLY A 399 2.56 1.23 -13.23
N SER A 400 3.57 2.10 -13.29
CA SER A 400 4.25 2.59 -12.09
C SER A 400 3.35 3.57 -11.33
N PRO A 401 3.15 3.38 -10.01
CA PRO A 401 2.42 4.35 -9.19
C PRO A 401 3.14 5.70 -9.18
N LEU A 402 2.35 6.77 -9.20
CA LEU A 402 2.82 8.16 -9.18
C LEU A 402 2.33 8.88 -7.93
N ILE A 403 1.04 9.17 -7.85
CA ILE A 403 0.43 9.97 -6.78
C ILE A 403 -0.89 9.31 -6.36
N LEU A 404 -1.14 9.25 -5.06
CA LEU A 404 -2.34 8.68 -4.47
C LEU A 404 -2.92 9.67 -3.44
N VAL A 405 -4.18 9.48 -3.08
CA VAL A 405 -4.85 10.27 -2.07
C VAL A 405 -5.91 9.44 -1.35
N ASP A 406 -6.03 9.64 -0.05
CA ASP A 406 -7.07 8.99 0.76
C ASP A 406 -8.45 9.63 0.56
N VAL A 407 -9.49 8.79 0.60
CA VAL A 407 -10.88 9.22 0.47
C VAL A 407 -11.50 9.38 1.86
N GLU A 408 -11.52 10.60 2.40
CA GLU A 408 -12.00 10.87 3.77
C GLU A 408 -13.54 10.88 3.93
N SER A 409 -14.30 11.05 2.85
CA SER A 409 -15.77 11.01 2.92
C SER A 409 -16.39 10.53 1.61
N SER A 410 -17.57 9.91 1.71
CA SER A 410 -18.32 9.45 0.54
C SER A 410 -19.11 10.57 -0.12
N GLY A 411 -19.04 10.67 -1.45
CA GLY A 411 -19.81 11.60 -2.27
C GLY A 411 -19.27 11.61 -3.70
N LYS A 412 -19.99 12.20 -4.66
CA LYS A 412 -19.50 12.37 -6.04
C LYS A 412 -18.36 13.39 -6.04
N LYS A 413 -17.14 12.95 -6.35
CA LYS A 413 -15.93 13.72 -6.04
C LYS A 413 -14.90 13.68 -7.17
N HIS A 414 -15.22 14.34 -8.27
CA HIS A 414 -14.25 14.57 -9.37
C HIS A 414 -13.01 15.35 -8.90
N TYR A 415 -13.08 16.04 -7.76
CA TYR A 415 -11.94 16.78 -7.20
C TYR A 415 -10.75 15.88 -6.83
N TYR A 416 -10.94 14.58 -6.56
CA TYR A 416 -9.80 13.67 -6.34
C TYR A 416 -8.96 13.54 -7.60
N ALA A 417 -9.60 13.36 -8.76
CA ALA A 417 -8.90 13.32 -10.04
C ALA A 417 -8.20 14.65 -10.32
N TYR A 418 -8.86 15.77 -10.03
CA TYR A 418 -8.24 17.09 -10.13
C TYR A 418 -7.03 17.26 -9.20
N ALA A 419 -7.10 16.85 -7.93
CA ALA A 419 -5.98 16.95 -6.99
C ALA A 419 -4.74 16.18 -7.48
N LEU A 420 -4.94 14.98 -8.06
CA LEU A 420 -3.88 14.19 -8.67
C LEU A 420 -3.28 14.90 -9.89
N LEU A 421 -4.12 15.42 -10.79
CA LEU A 421 -3.68 16.17 -11.96
C LEU A 421 -2.96 17.46 -11.56
N GLU A 422 -3.48 18.22 -10.59
CA GLU A 422 -2.89 19.44 -10.07
C GLU A 422 -1.47 19.17 -9.55
N ALA A 423 -1.28 18.15 -8.71
CA ALA A 423 0.03 17.80 -8.17
C ALA A 423 1.03 17.40 -9.27
N LEU A 424 0.59 16.64 -10.28
CA LEU A 424 1.45 16.30 -11.42
C LEU A 424 1.83 17.55 -12.23
N LEU A 425 0.85 18.40 -12.55
CA LEU A 425 1.07 19.57 -13.38
C LEU A 425 1.89 20.65 -12.65
N ASP A 426 1.73 20.82 -11.35
CA ASP A 426 2.59 21.67 -10.53
C ASP A 426 4.07 21.24 -10.63
N THR A 427 4.31 19.94 -10.85
CA THR A 427 5.67 19.39 -11.02
C THR A 427 6.23 19.64 -12.40
N CYS A 428 5.44 19.41 -13.45
CA CYS A 428 5.98 19.24 -14.80
C CYS A 428 5.24 19.99 -15.92
N SER A 429 4.30 20.89 -15.63
CA SER A 429 3.57 21.63 -16.66
C SER A 429 4.50 22.44 -17.58
N SER A 430 5.59 22.99 -17.04
CA SER A 430 6.60 23.73 -17.81
C SER A 430 7.39 22.87 -18.81
N TYR A 431 7.31 21.54 -18.70
CA TYR A 431 8.00 20.59 -19.56
C TYR A 431 7.06 19.76 -20.43
N LEU A 432 5.75 20.03 -20.37
CA LEU A 432 4.73 19.29 -21.09
C LEU A 432 3.95 20.20 -22.04
N SER A 433 3.87 19.80 -23.29
CA SER A 433 3.03 20.47 -24.29
C SER A 433 1.58 19.96 -24.23
N SER A 434 1.36 18.71 -23.83
CA SER A 434 0.03 18.13 -23.61
C SER A 434 0.08 16.86 -22.74
N LEU A 435 -1.04 16.52 -22.09
CA LEU A 435 -1.16 15.38 -21.19
C LEU A 435 -2.34 14.47 -21.58
N GLY A 436 -2.12 13.17 -21.62
CA GLY A 436 -3.16 12.17 -21.81
C GLY A 436 -3.65 11.61 -20.47
N VAL A 437 -4.97 11.51 -20.31
CA VAL A 437 -5.62 11.06 -19.07
C VAL A 437 -6.58 9.91 -19.38
N CYS A 438 -6.24 8.70 -18.93
CA CYS A 438 -7.16 7.56 -18.91
C CYS A 438 -7.92 7.55 -17.58
N TYR A 439 -9.24 7.55 -17.63
CA TYR A 439 -10.07 7.39 -16.43
C TYR A 439 -11.43 6.79 -16.81
N ASP A 440 -12.00 5.93 -16.00
CA ASP A 440 -13.32 5.31 -16.23
C ASP A 440 -14.43 6.33 -16.50
N ILE A 441 -14.35 7.49 -15.85
CA ILE A 441 -15.27 8.61 -16.07
C ILE A 441 -14.58 9.77 -16.79
N GLY A 442 -13.54 9.49 -17.58
CA GLY A 442 -12.77 10.46 -18.36
C GLY A 442 -13.65 11.31 -19.27
N CYS A 443 -14.71 10.74 -19.83
CA CYS A 443 -15.70 11.46 -20.64
C CYS A 443 -16.47 12.54 -19.87
N LYS A 444 -16.72 12.31 -18.56
CA LYS A 444 -17.38 13.28 -17.66
C LYS A 444 -16.39 14.34 -17.20
N LEU A 445 -15.14 13.93 -16.97
CA LEU A 445 -14.06 14.83 -16.58
C LEU A 445 -13.73 15.82 -17.71
N ALA A 446 -13.71 15.34 -18.96
CA ALA A 446 -13.39 16.13 -20.17
C ALA A 446 -14.32 17.32 -20.44
N VAL A 447 -15.58 17.23 -19.99
CA VAL A 447 -16.61 18.27 -20.22
C VAL A 447 -16.94 19.05 -18.95
N SER A 448 -16.13 18.89 -17.88
CA SER A 448 -16.40 19.50 -16.59
C SER A 448 -15.92 20.96 -16.57
N PRO A 449 -16.82 21.96 -16.46
CA PRO A 449 -16.43 23.36 -16.36
C PRO A 449 -15.61 23.64 -15.10
N ARG A 450 -15.89 22.89 -14.01
CA ARG A 450 -15.13 22.95 -12.76
C ARG A 450 -13.68 22.54 -12.95
N LEU A 451 -13.40 21.51 -13.75
CA LEU A 451 -12.03 21.10 -14.03
C LEU A 451 -11.28 22.19 -14.80
N GLU A 452 -11.86 22.67 -15.90
CA GLU A 452 -11.25 23.69 -16.76
C GLU A 452 -10.93 24.97 -15.96
N ALA A 453 -11.89 25.43 -15.16
CA ALA A 453 -11.71 26.60 -14.34
C ALA A 453 -10.70 26.41 -13.20
N ALA A 454 -10.66 25.23 -12.57
CA ALA A 454 -9.71 24.95 -11.49
C ALA A 454 -8.26 24.88 -12.03
N LEU A 455 -8.05 24.22 -13.17
CA LEU A 455 -6.75 24.21 -13.87
C LEU A 455 -6.32 25.62 -14.27
N SER A 456 -7.23 26.39 -14.87
CA SER A 456 -6.96 27.78 -15.25
C SER A 456 -6.61 28.65 -14.05
N LYS A 457 -7.34 28.50 -12.94
CA LYS A 457 -7.08 29.22 -11.67
C LYS A 457 -5.73 28.86 -11.07
N ARG A 458 -5.24 27.63 -11.26
CA ARG A 458 -3.89 27.21 -10.84
C ARG A 458 -2.79 27.67 -11.79
N GLY A 459 -3.13 28.11 -12.99
CA GLY A 459 -2.19 28.54 -14.03
C GLY A 459 -1.77 27.42 -14.99
N HIS A 460 -2.50 26.30 -15.01
CA HIS A 460 -2.25 25.18 -15.92
C HIS A 460 -3.06 25.36 -17.21
N SER A 461 -2.38 25.59 -18.33
CA SER A 461 -2.99 25.85 -19.64
C SER A 461 -2.73 24.76 -20.69
N ILE A 462 -2.10 23.64 -20.28
CA ILE A 462 -1.75 22.57 -21.23
C ILE A 462 -3.00 21.78 -21.66
N PRO A 463 -3.14 21.41 -22.94
CA PRO A 463 -4.22 20.54 -23.41
C PRO A 463 -4.24 19.18 -22.71
N LEU A 464 -5.43 18.79 -22.25
CA LEU A 464 -5.71 17.47 -21.69
C LEU A 464 -6.49 16.60 -22.68
N HIS A 465 -5.94 15.44 -23.02
CA HIS A 465 -6.60 14.43 -23.86
C HIS A 465 -7.22 13.36 -22.97
N HIS A 466 -8.54 13.40 -22.79
CA HIS A 466 -9.25 12.42 -21.97
C HIS A 466 -9.68 11.20 -22.78
N VAL A 467 -9.51 10.02 -22.19
CA VAL A 467 -10.03 8.76 -22.72
C VAL A 467 -10.63 7.94 -21.58
N VAL A 468 -11.52 7.02 -21.93
CA VAL A 468 -12.05 6.00 -21.01
C VAL A 468 -11.26 4.71 -21.20
N SER A 469 -10.84 4.07 -20.10
CA SER A 469 -10.10 2.80 -20.14
C SER A 469 -10.80 1.77 -21.03
N ILE A 470 -10.04 0.96 -21.76
CA ILE A 470 -10.54 0.15 -22.89
C ILE A 470 -11.56 -0.90 -22.47
N PHE A 471 -11.48 -1.43 -21.24
CA PHE A 471 -12.49 -2.34 -20.74
C PHE A 471 -13.78 -1.59 -20.42
N HIS A 472 -13.64 -0.43 -19.76
CA HIS A 472 -14.75 0.37 -19.28
C HIS A 472 -15.50 1.09 -20.39
N VAL A 473 -14.83 1.49 -21.48
CA VAL A 473 -15.44 2.30 -22.55
C VAL A 473 -16.66 1.60 -23.18
N TYR A 474 -16.66 0.27 -23.29
CA TYR A 474 -17.79 -0.48 -23.82
C TYR A 474 -19.04 -0.47 -22.91
N GLY A 475 -18.88 -0.11 -21.64
CA GLY A 475 -20.00 0.13 -20.72
C GLY A 475 -20.64 1.51 -20.87
N HIS A 476 -20.04 2.40 -21.66
CA HIS A 476 -20.58 3.72 -21.97
C HIS A 476 -21.46 3.69 -23.23
N ASP A 477 -22.23 4.75 -23.45
CA ASP A 477 -23.00 4.93 -24.69
C ASP A 477 -22.11 4.97 -25.94
N TYR A 478 -22.74 4.72 -27.08
CA TYR A 478 -22.03 4.55 -28.35
C TYR A 478 -21.23 5.81 -28.75
N ASP A 479 -21.78 7.00 -28.50
CA ASP A 479 -21.08 8.26 -28.77
C ASP A 479 -19.81 8.41 -27.92
N CYS A 480 -19.88 8.03 -26.64
CA CYS A 480 -18.70 8.00 -25.77
C CYS A 480 -17.67 6.98 -26.25
N GLN A 481 -18.10 5.81 -26.76
CA GLN A 481 -17.18 4.83 -27.36
C GLN A 481 -16.45 5.38 -28.59
N LEU A 482 -17.13 6.14 -29.43
CA LEU A 482 -16.52 6.74 -30.61
C LEU A 482 -15.53 7.86 -30.24
N LYS A 483 -15.92 8.72 -29.29
CA LYS A 483 -15.17 9.93 -28.93
C LYS A 483 -14.01 9.68 -27.95
N TYR A 484 -14.21 8.84 -26.95
CA TYR A 484 -13.30 8.67 -25.81
C TYR A 484 -12.60 7.31 -25.77
N SER A 485 -12.71 6.49 -26.81
CA SER A 485 -11.94 5.24 -26.87
C SER A 485 -10.46 5.51 -27.12
N PRO A 486 -9.54 4.93 -26.30
CA PRO A 486 -8.09 5.10 -26.49
C PRO A 486 -7.61 4.52 -27.82
N ARG A 487 -8.38 3.62 -28.45
CA ARG A 487 -8.08 3.09 -29.79
C ARG A 487 -8.35 4.10 -30.91
N ARG A 488 -9.18 5.10 -30.64
CA ARG A 488 -9.61 6.14 -31.59
C ARG A 488 -8.96 7.50 -31.31
N THR A 489 -8.33 7.66 -30.15
CA THR A 489 -7.63 8.90 -29.77
C THR A 489 -6.15 8.84 -30.14
N ALA A 490 -5.68 9.80 -30.94
CA ALA A 490 -4.27 9.88 -31.32
C ALA A 490 -3.35 10.02 -30.09
N GLY A 491 -2.17 9.40 -30.16
CA GLY A 491 -1.17 9.39 -29.07
C GLY A 491 -1.34 8.29 -28.02
N PHE A 492 -2.53 7.70 -27.87
CA PHE A 492 -2.74 6.61 -26.90
C PHE A 492 -2.27 5.25 -27.40
N GLY A 493 -2.24 5.03 -28.71
CA GLY A 493 -1.71 3.81 -29.32
C GLY A 493 -2.45 2.56 -28.82
N LEU A 494 -1.72 1.61 -28.22
CA LEU A 494 -2.32 0.41 -27.64
C LEU A 494 -2.55 0.46 -26.12
N THR A 495 -2.44 1.64 -25.51
CA THR A 495 -2.66 1.84 -24.07
C THR A 495 -4.08 1.40 -23.71
N ASP A 496 -4.19 0.55 -22.68
CA ASP A 496 -5.47 0.01 -22.21
C ASP A 496 -6.12 0.89 -21.13
N GLY A 497 -5.34 1.62 -20.32
CA GLY A 497 -5.88 2.39 -19.19
C GLY A 497 -6.06 1.56 -17.92
N GLU A 498 -5.81 0.25 -17.97
CA GLU A 498 -6.10 -0.74 -16.91
C GLU A 498 -4.91 -0.92 -15.95
N ALA A 499 -4.06 0.10 -15.82
CA ALA A 499 -2.86 0.06 -15.00
C ALA A 499 -3.17 0.05 -13.50
N LEU A 500 -4.21 0.77 -13.09
CA LEU A 500 -4.62 0.87 -11.68
C LEU A 500 -5.24 -0.43 -11.19
N GLU A 501 -6.01 -1.15 -12.01
CA GLU A 501 -6.55 -2.46 -11.64
C GLU A 501 -5.45 -3.48 -11.30
N ARG A 502 -4.35 -3.45 -12.05
CA ARG A 502 -3.16 -4.27 -11.74
C ARG A 502 -2.48 -3.82 -10.46
N LEU A 503 -2.40 -2.51 -10.21
CA LEU A 503 -1.88 -1.96 -8.96
C LEU A 503 -2.74 -2.40 -7.77
N TRP A 504 -4.07 -2.30 -7.88
CA TRP A 504 -5.02 -2.72 -6.86
C TRP A 504 -4.92 -4.20 -6.54
N SER A 505 -4.77 -5.05 -7.56
CA SER A 505 -4.49 -6.47 -7.37
C SER A 505 -3.18 -6.69 -6.61
N ALA A 506 -2.14 -5.90 -6.88
CA ALA A 506 -0.86 -6.00 -6.19
C ALA A 506 -0.90 -5.48 -4.73
N LEU A 507 -1.91 -4.68 -4.37
CA LEU A 507 -2.13 -4.13 -3.01
C LEU A 507 -3.26 -4.83 -2.24
N SER A 508 -3.99 -5.78 -2.85
CA SER A 508 -5.22 -6.35 -2.29
C SER A 508 -5.02 -7.05 -0.94
N ASP A 509 -3.82 -7.59 -0.73
CA ASP A 509 -3.38 -8.21 0.52
C ASP A 509 -3.24 -7.22 1.68
N LEU A 510 -2.89 -5.97 1.40
CA LEU A 510 -2.78 -4.91 2.40
C LEU A 510 -4.13 -4.37 2.86
N VAL A 511 -5.21 -4.67 2.15
CA VAL A 511 -6.57 -4.19 2.45
C VAL A 511 -7.02 -4.59 3.86
N SER A 512 -6.80 -5.83 4.28
CA SER A 512 -7.17 -6.30 5.62
C SER A 512 -6.11 -5.88 6.65
N LEU A 513 -4.83 -5.98 6.29
CA LEU A 513 -3.70 -5.67 7.16
C LEU A 513 -3.72 -4.21 7.64
N THR A 514 -3.97 -3.26 6.73
CA THR A 514 -3.94 -1.82 7.04
C THR A 514 -5.22 -1.27 7.65
N ARG A 515 -6.29 -2.06 7.70
CA ARG A 515 -7.63 -1.61 8.12
C ARG A 515 -7.67 -1.12 9.57
N HIS A 516 -6.86 -1.72 10.43
CA HIS A 516 -6.79 -1.45 11.87
C HIS A 516 -5.50 -0.73 12.29
N MET A 517 -4.67 -0.33 11.33
CA MET A 517 -3.41 0.36 11.59
C MET A 517 -3.66 1.84 11.94
N SER A 518 -2.70 2.45 12.64
CA SER A 518 -2.68 3.91 12.78
C SER A 518 -2.62 4.56 11.40
N ALA A 519 -3.00 5.84 11.27
CA ALA A 519 -2.91 6.53 9.99
C ALA A 519 -1.46 6.54 9.46
N ALA A 520 -0.49 6.79 10.34
CA ALA A 520 0.94 6.83 10.00
C ALA A 520 1.46 5.46 9.55
N ASP A 521 1.19 4.39 10.31
CA ASP A 521 1.66 3.05 9.98
C ASP A 521 1.05 2.58 8.65
N ARG A 522 -0.25 2.88 8.41
CA ARG A 522 -0.95 2.55 7.16
C ARG A 522 -0.28 3.22 5.97
N LEU A 523 -0.08 4.55 6.03
CA LEU A 523 0.54 5.31 4.96
C LEU A 523 1.98 4.86 4.72
N SER A 524 2.74 4.57 5.78
CA SER A 524 4.09 4.01 5.69
C SER A 524 4.09 2.67 4.95
N THR A 525 3.20 1.74 5.34
CA THR A 525 3.11 0.40 4.75
C THR A 525 2.70 0.45 3.27
N LEU A 526 1.68 1.25 2.93
CA LEU A 526 1.25 1.44 1.54
C LEU A 526 2.36 2.09 0.71
N SER A 527 3.00 3.14 1.22
CA SER A 527 4.09 3.84 0.52
C SER A 527 5.30 2.95 0.27
N SER A 528 5.69 2.11 1.24
CA SER A 528 6.78 1.14 1.06
C SER A 528 6.45 0.14 -0.05
N ARG A 529 5.22 -0.40 -0.05
CA ARG A 529 4.75 -1.32 -1.10
C ARG A 529 4.74 -0.67 -2.48
N LEU A 530 4.27 0.57 -2.58
CA LEU A 530 4.28 1.35 -3.82
C LEU A 530 5.71 1.62 -4.29
N GLY A 531 6.64 1.90 -3.38
CA GLY A 531 8.06 2.08 -3.66
C GLY A 531 8.72 0.81 -4.23
N TYR A 532 8.41 -0.35 -3.65
CA TYR A 532 8.82 -1.65 -4.18
C TYR A 532 8.29 -1.87 -5.60
N LEU A 533 6.97 -1.67 -5.82
CA LEU A 533 6.35 -1.86 -7.13
C LEU A 533 6.91 -0.89 -8.19
N SER A 534 7.12 0.37 -7.83
CA SER A 534 7.75 1.38 -8.70
C SER A 534 9.18 0.97 -9.09
N SER A 535 9.97 0.47 -8.14
CA SER A 535 11.34 0.01 -8.39
C SER A 535 11.37 -1.22 -9.29
N LYS A 536 10.47 -2.19 -9.04
CA LYS A 536 10.31 -3.37 -9.89
C LYS A 536 9.90 -3.00 -11.32
N HIS A 537 8.91 -2.11 -11.48
CA HIS A 537 8.50 -1.63 -12.80
C HIS A 537 9.63 -0.92 -13.55
N ARG A 538 10.49 -0.16 -12.85
CA ARG A 538 11.67 0.48 -13.46
C ARG A 538 12.70 -0.54 -13.91
N GLN A 539 12.98 -1.56 -13.09
CA GLN A 539 13.92 -2.64 -13.44
C GLN A 539 13.41 -3.46 -14.64
N ASP A 540 12.11 -3.75 -14.68
CA ASP A 540 11.47 -4.55 -15.74
C ASP A 540 11.09 -3.73 -16.99
N LEU A 541 11.40 -2.42 -17.03
CA LEU A 541 10.89 -1.51 -18.07
C LEU A 541 11.35 -1.92 -19.47
N LEU A 542 12.65 -2.17 -19.66
CA LEU A 542 13.21 -2.54 -20.96
C LEU A 542 12.66 -3.87 -21.46
N HIS A 543 12.57 -4.87 -20.59
CA HIS A 543 11.97 -6.16 -20.91
C HIS A 543 10.48 -6.02 -21.27
N THR A 544 9.76 -5.14 -20.58
CA THR A 544 8.36 -4.83 -20.89
C THR A 544 8.22 -4.15 -22.26
N MET A 545 9.07 -3.18 -22.57
CA MET A 545 9.11 -2.53 -23.89
C MET A 545 9.42 -3.54 -25.00
N GLN A 546 10.39 -4.42 -24.81
CA GLN A 546 10.73 -5.47 -25.77
C GLN A 546 9.53 -6.39 -26.06
N ARG A 547 8.85 -6.86 -25.01
CA ARG A 547 7.63 -7.68 -25.16
C ARG A 547 6.52 -6.94 -25.90
N GLN A 548 6.33 -5.64 -25.60
CA GLN A 548 5.35 -4.81 -26.27
C GLN A 548 5.69 -4.60 -27.75
N LEU A 549 6.95 -4.37 -28.11
CA LEU A 549 7.38 -4.21 -29.50
C LEU A 549 7.11 -5.48 -30.32
N VAL A 550 7.43 -6.66 -29.77
CA VAL A 550 7.12 -7.94 -30.42
C VAL A 550 5.61 -8.11 -30.61
N ARG A 551 4.81 -7.79 -29.59
CA ARG A 551 3.34 -7.83 -29.68
C ARG A 551 2.81 -6.88 -30.74
N ILE A 552 3.30 -5.64 -30.79
CA ILE A 552 2.91 -4.63 -31.78
C ILE A 552 3.24 -5.12 -33.19
N SER A 553 4.42 -5.70 -33.41
CA SER A 553 4.82 -6.24 -34.71
C SER A 553 3.86 -7.35 -35.19
N LYS A 554 3.55 -8.32 -34.30
CA LYS A 554 2.60 -9.40 -34.60
C LYS A 554 1.19 -8.86 -34.90
N LEU A 555 0.68 -7.96 -34.07
CA LEU A 555 -0.63 -7.34 -34.27
C LEU A 555 -0.67 -6.57 -35.58
N GLN A 556 0.36 -5.77 -35.88
CA GLN A 556 0.44 -5.02 -37.13
C GLN A 556 0.35 -5.96 -38.34
N GLN A 557 1.04 -7.09 -38.34
CA GLN A 557 0.95 -8.07 -39.43
C GLN A 557 -0.45 -8.66 -39.58
N THR A 558 -1.09 -9.05 -38.48
CA THR A 558 -2.45 -9.62 -38.47
C THR A 558 -3.48 -8.62 -38.97
N GLU A 559 -3.50 -7.41 -38.41
CA GLU A 559 -4.44 -6.34 -38.77
C GLU A 559 -4.25 -5.90 -40.23
N THR A 560 -3.00 -5.82 -40.70
CA THR A 560 -2.72 -5.52 -42.12
C THR A 560 -3.31 -6.58 -43.04
N ARG A 561 -3.17 -7.86 -42.68
CA ARG A 561 -3.74 -8.97 -43.48
C ARG A 561 -5.26 -8.89 -43.53
N GLN A 562 -5.91 -8.68 -42.39
CA GLN A 562 -7.37 -8.55 -42.31
C GLN A 562 -7.86 -7.34 -43.11
N PHE A 563 -7.18 -6.19 -43.00
CA PHE A 563 -7.50 -5.02 -43.79
C PHE A 563 -7.40 -5.27 -45.30
N LEU A 564 -6.32 -5.93 -45.75
CA LEU A 564 -6.14 -6.28 -47.16
C LEU A 564 -7.22 -7.25 -47.67
N GLN A 565 -7.72 -8.16 -46.83
CA GLN A 565 -8.83 -9.06 -47.16
C GLN A 565 -10.18 -8.33 -47.26
N ALA A 566 -10.39 -7.28 -46.44
CA ALA A 566 -11.61 -6.48 -46.47
C ALA A 566 -11.64 -5.46 -47.62
N LEU A 567 -10.47 -5.10 -48.17
CA LEU A 567 -10.30 -4.04 -49.16
C LEU A 567 -11.21 -4.19 -50.41
N PRO A 568 -11.37 -5.38 -51.03
CA PRO A 568 -12.23 -5.53 -52.20
C PRO A 568 -13.70 -5.17 -51.93
N TYR A 569 -14.22 -5.53 -50.75
CA TYR A 569 -15.60 -5.24 -50.35
C TYR A 569 -15.84 -3.75 -50.14
N LEU A 570 -14.86 -3.04 -49.57
CA LEU A 570 -14.95 -1.58 -49.38
C LEU A 570 -15.02 -0.84 -50.72
N VAL A 571 -14.23 -1.26 -51.71
CA VAL A 571 -14.23 -0.68 -53.07
C VAL A 571 -15.58 -0.94 -53.76
N GLN A 572 -16.14 -2.13 -53.59
CA GLN A 572 -17.44 -2.48 -54.15
C GLN A 572 -18.58 -1.65 -53.56
N TYR A 573 -18.53 -1.33 -52.26
CA TYR A 573 -19.61 -0.62 -51.56
C TYR A 573 -19.66 0.88 -51.90
N THR A 574 -18.52 1.53 -52.09
CA THR A 574 -18.45 2.99 -52.36
C THR A 574 -18.43 3.35 -53.84
N ASN A 575 -18.19 2.37 -54.72
CA ASN A 575 -18.04 2.56 -56.17
C ASN A 575 -16.98 3.62 -56.57
N GLU A 576 -16.00 3.82 -55.69
CA GLU A 576 -14.89 4.76 -55.84
C GLU A 576 -13.55 3.99 -55.83
N SER A 577 -12.50 4.56 -56.44
CA SER A 577 -11.15 4.01 -56.25
C SER A 577 -10.79 3.94 -54.77
N VAL A 578 -10.03 2.94 -54.31
CA VAL A 578 -9.64 2.70 -52.90
C VAL A 578 -9.32 3.99 -52.12
N ALA A 579 -8.54 4.89 -52.73
CA ALA A 579 -8.12 6.15 -52.10
C ALA A 579 -9.27 7.18 -51.94
N ARG A 580 -10.21 7.23 -52.89
CA ARG A 580 -11.39 8.10 -52.85
C ARG A 580 -12.46 7.57 -51.90
N ALA A 581 -12.77 6.28 -52.00
CA ALA A 581 -13.70 5.55 -51.15
C ALA A 581 -13.45 5.77 -49.65
N TYR A 582 -12.18 5.85 -49.27
CA TYR A 582 -11.78 6.01 -47.89
C TYR A 582 -11.73 7.48 -47.46
N ALA A 583 -11.29 8.38 -48.35
CA ALA A 583 -11.30 9.82 -48.11
C ALA A 583 -12.72 10.38 -47.92
N SER A 584 -13.74 9.81 -48.58
CA SER A 584 -15.14 10.21 -48.46
C SER A 584 -15.81 9.76 -47.15
N THR A 585 -15.31 8.71 -46.49
CA THR A 585 -15.90 8.18 -45.25
C THR A 585 -15.38 8.81 -43.95
N SER A 586 -14.25 9.53 -43.96
CA SER A 586 -13.75 10.26 -42.78
C SER A 586 -12.82 11.42 -43.16
N PRO A 587 -13.37 12.65 -43.33
CA PRO A 587 -12.60 13.83 -43.68
C PRO A 587 -11.67 14.31 -42.55
N GLU A 588 -12.03 14.05 -41.29
CA GLU A 588 -11.44 14.69 -40.11
C GLU A 588 -10.26 13.92 -39.48
N THR A 589 -10.04 12.65 -39.83
CA THR A 589 -9.07 11.78 -39.10
C THR A 589 -7.64 11.78 -39.66
N GLY A 590 -7.32 12.56 -40.70
CA GLY A 590 -5.97 12.59 -41.29
C GLY A 590 -5.47 11.24 -41.81
N LEU A 591 -6.35 10.24 -41.91
CA LEU A 591 -6.06 8.86 -42.25
C LEU A 591 -5.60 8.64 -43.71
N PRO A 592 -6.06 9.40 -44.72
CA PRO A 592 -5.63 9.19 -46.12
C PRO A 592 -4.12 9.35 -46.33
N ALA A 593 -3.49 10.33 -45.69
CA ALA A 593 -2.04 10.54 -45.78
C ALA A 593 -1.25 9.44 -45.06
N ARG A 594 -1.72 9.01 -43.87
CA ARG A 594 -1.08 7.94 -43.09
C ARG A 594 -1.26 6.57 -43.74
N LEU A 595 -2.40 6.32 -44.38
CA LEU A 595 -2.67 5.09 -45.11
C LEU A 595 -1.90 5.05 -46.45
N THR A 596 -1.80 6.17 -47.16
CA THR A 596 -0.95 6.28 -48.36
C THR A 596 0.52 6.07 -48.00
N ALA A 597 1.01 6.71 -46.93
CA ALA A 597 2.35 6.48 -46.40
C ALA A 597 2.54 5.03 -45.94
N PHE A 598 1.54 4.43 -45.28
CA PHE A 598 1.57 3.03 -44.85
C PHE A 598 1.60 2.07 -46.05
N ILE A 599 0.73 2.23 -47.04
CA ILE A 599 0.69 1.43 -48.27
C ILE A 599 2.03 1.59 -49.01
N ASN A 600 2.54 2.81 -49.16
CA ASN A 600 3.85 3.05 -49.76
C ASN A 600 4.99 2.39 -48.96
N THR A 601 4.92 2.40 -47.63
CA THR A 601 5.87 1.71 -46.75
C THR A 601 5.78 0.19 -46.88
N GLN A 602 4.57 -0.37 -46.96
CA GLN A 602 4.36 -1.81 -47.17
C GLN A 602 4.80 -2.25 -48.57
N LEU A 603 4.53 -1.43 -49.59
CA LEU A 603 5.03 -1.64 -50.95
C LEU A 603 6.56 -1.55 -51.00
N ALA A 604 7.16 -0.58 -50.31
CA ALA A 604 8.62 -0.47 -50.19
C ALA A 604 9.22 -1.67 -49.44
N ARG A 605 8.61 -2.13 -48.35
CA ARG A 605 9.02 -3.36 -47.64
C ARG A 605 8.86 -4.61 -48.49
N ARG A 606 7.75 -4.75 -49.21
CA ARG A 606 7.55 -5.86 -50.16
C ARG A 606 8.58 -5.83 -51.28
N ARG A 607 8.91 -4.65 -51.81
CA ARG A 607 9.97 -4.48 -52.80
C ARG A 607 11.33 -4.87 -52.20
N ALA A 608 11.68 -4.37 -51.01
CA ALA A 608 12.92 -4.73 -50.33
C ALA A 608 13.04 -6.24 -50.08
N LEU A 609 11.97 -6.91 -49.62
CA LEU A 609 11.93 -8.36 -49.44
C LEU A 609 11.93 -9.14 -50.76
N ALA A 610 11.34 -8.61 -51.82
CA ALA A 610 11.36 -9.22 -53.15
C ALA A 610 12.73 -9.10 -53.85
N PHE A 611 13.53 -8.10 -53.45
CA PHE A 611 14.90 -7.89 -53.94
C PHE A 611 15.97 -8.60 -53.10
N ASP A 612 15.63 -9.13 -51.92
CA ASP A 612 16.54 -9.92 -51.08
C ASP A 612 16.40 -11.44 -51.33
N LYS A 613 16.69 -11.85 -52.57
CA LYS A 613 16.77 -13.28 -52.94
C LYS A 613 17.91 -14.00 -52.22
N ASP A 614 18.95 -13.28 -51.80
CA ASP A 614 20.17 -13.87 -51.22
C ASP A 614 20.09 -14.11 -49.71
N ALA A 615 19.31 -13.35 -48.94
CA ALA A 615 19.06 -13.65 -47.54
C ALA A 615 18.03 -14.78 -47.37
N THR A 616 17.00 -14.83 -48.23
CA THR A 616 15.99 -15.90 -48.20
C THR A 616 16.60 -17.27 -48.53
N SER A 617 17.58 -17.30 -49.44
CA SER A 617 18.32 -18.54 -49.77
C SER A 617 19.30 -18.96 -48.66
N ARG A 618 19.85 -18.01 -47.89
CA ARG A 618 20.73 -18.29 -46.74
C ARG A 618 19.99 -18.78 -45.50
N GLN A 619 18.75 -18.36 -45.28
CA GLN A 619 17.91 -18.83 -44.16
C GLN A 619 17.25 -20.20 -44.38
N LEU A 620 17.26 -20.73 -45.61
CA LEU A 620 16.82 -22.10 -45.91
C LEU A 620 17.98 -23.11 -45.96
N ALA A 621 19.23 -22.63 -45.85
CA ALA A 621 20.45 -23.43 -45.84
C ALA A 621 21.13 -23.52 -44.46
N LEU A 622 20.52 -22.91 -43.42
CA LEU A 622 20.86 -23.02 -42.00
C LEU A 622 19.57 -23.38 -41.25
#